data_AF-A0A1Z4NBR1-F1
#
_entry.id   AF-A0A1Z4NBR1-F1
#
_cell.length_a   1.000
_cell.length_b   1.000
_cell.length_c   1.000
_cell.angle_alpha   90.00
_cell.angle_beta   90.00
_cell.angle_gamma   90.00
#
_symmetry.space_group_name_H-M   'P 1'
#
loop_
_entity.id
_entity.type
_entity.pdbx_description
1 polymer ?
#
loop_
_entity_poly.entity_id
_entity_poly.type
_entity_poly.pdbx_seq_one_letter_code
_entity_poly.pdbx_strand_id
1 'polypeptide(L)' 'MWNFFRRKRPQDSEKTAVDPVCGMTVEKATALKSERDGQTYYFCSQTCLHTFESQPA' A
#
# COMPACT_ATOMS: atom_id res chain seq x y z
N MET A 1 21.35 -33.05 3.84
CA MET A 1 22.11 -32.07 3.03
C MET A 1 21.12 -31.02 2.53
N TRP A 2 20.87 -30.01 3.37
CA TRP A 2 20.06 -28.85 3.00
C TRP A 2 20.92 -28.03 2.02
N ASN A 3 20.40 -27.58 0.86
CA ASN A 3 20.71 -26.24 0.33
C ASN A 3 20.11 -25.87 -1.05
N PHE A 4 19.43 -24.71 -1.05
CA PHE A 4 19.40 -23.68 -2.11
C PHE A 4 18.42 -23.79 -3.29
N PHE A 5 17.15 -24.07 -2.98
CA PHE A 5 16.07 -23.40 -3.71
C PHE A 5 16.15 -21.88 -3.39
N ARG A 6 16.91 -21.11 -4.18
CA ARG A 6 16.78 -19.64 -4.20
C ARG A 6 15.46 -19.31 -4.91
N ARG A 7 14.33 -19.66 -4.28
CA ARG A 7 13.01 -19.16 -4.64
C ARG A 7 13.10 -17.64 -4.50
N LYS A 8 13.20 -16.90 -5.60
CA LYS A 8 12.80 -15.49 -5.60
C LYS A 8 11.42 -15.47 -4.93
N ARG A 9 11.32 -14.84 -3.76
CA ARG A 9 10.08 -14.87 -2.96
C ARG A 9 8.97 -14.27 -3.84
N PRO A 10 7.88 -14.99 -4.12
CA PRO A 10 6.84 -14.56 -5.06
C PRO A 10 5.89 -13.53 -4.42
N GLN A 11 6.44 -12.55 -3.69
CA GLN A 11 5.70 -11.83 -2.65
C GLN A 11 5.99 -10.32 -2.62
N ASP A 12 6.60 -9.73 -3.64
CA ASP A 12 6.80 -8.26 -3.67
C ASP A 12 5.65 -7.51 -4.34
N SER A 13 4.97 -8.12 -5.31
CA SER A 13 3.87 -7.47 -6.03
C SER A 13 2.57 -7.35 -5.23
N GLU A 14 2.37 -8.15 -4.17
CA GLU A 14 1.19 -8.03 -3.30
C GLU A 14 1.38 -7.07 -2.12
N LYS A 15 2.65 -6.75 -1.79
CA LYS A 15 3.01 -5.97 -0.60
C LYS A 15 3.02 -4.48 -0.84
N THR A 16 2.96 -4.03 -2.08
CA THR A 16 2.89 -2.61 -2.40
C THR A 16 1.47 -2.22 -2.85
N ALA A 17 1.10 -0.98 -2.60
CA ALA A 17 -0.14 -0.35 -3.02
C ALA A 17 0.17 0.99 -3.66
N VAL A 18 -0.76 1.51 -4.46
CA VAL A 18 -0.64 2.82 -5.08
C VAL A 18 -1.47 3.81 -4.28
N ASP A 19 -0.85 4.93 -3.89
CA ASP A 19 -1.53 6.04 -3.25
C ASP A 19 -2.47 6.74 -4.25
N PRO A 20 -3.79 6.81 -4.01
CA PRO A 20 -4.73 7.41 -4.94
C PRO A 20 -4.62 8.94 -5.02
N VAL A 21 -3.92 9.59 -4.08
CA VAL A 21 -3.78 11.05 -4.05
C VAL A 21 -2.59 11.50 -4.90
N CYS A 22 -1.44 10.82 -4.77
CA CYS A 22 -0.21 11.22 -5.44
C CYS A 22 0.30 10.23 -6.50
N GLY A 23 -0.28 9.02 -6.58
CA GLY A 23 0.16 7.97 -7.50
C GLY A 23 1.45 7.25 -7.07
N MET A 24 1.97 7.52 -5.88
CA MET A 24 3.20 6.90 -5.40
C MET A 24 2.97 5.45 -4.97
N THR A 25 3.91 4.56 -5.29
CA THR A 25 3.89 3.18 -4.81
C THR A 25 4.43 3.11 -3.38
N VAL A 26 3.65 2.56 -2.46
CA VAL A 26 3.93 2.46 -1.02
C VAL A 26 3.85 1.02 -0.55
N GLU A 27 4.62 0.66 0.47
CA GLU A 27 4.56 -0.67 1.06
C GLU A 27 3.37 -0.79 2.01
N LYS A 28 2.39 -1.65 1.73
CA LYS A 28 1.19 -1.90 2.56
C LYS A 28 1.50 -2.26 4.01
N ALA A 29 2.68 -2.83 4.26
CA ALA A 29 3.11 -3.22 5.61
C ALA A 29 3.44 -2.02 6.51
N THR A 30 3.88 -0.90 5.93
CA THR A 30 4.34 0.30 6.65
C THR A 30 3.53 1.55 6.29
N ALA A 31 2.77 1.51 5.18
CA ALA A 31 1.93 2.58 4.72
C ALA A 31 0.72 2.80 5.63
N LEU A 32 0.22 4.04 5.62
CA LEU A 32 -1.05 4.36 6.23
C LEU A 32 -2.18 3.78 5.39
N LYS A 33 -3.28 3.42 6.03
CA LYS A 33 -4.47 2.91 5.36
C LYS A 33 -5.73 3.58 5.90
N SER A 34 -6.71 3.79 5.03
CA SER A 34 -8.05 4.24 5.40
C SER A 34 -9.08 3.42 4.63
N GLU A 35 -10.22 3.17 5.27
CA GLU A 35 -11.32 2.43 4.68
C GLU A 35 -12.41 3.42 4.24
N ARG A 36 -12.81 3.35 2.96
CA ARG A 36 -13.89 4.13 2.36
C ARG A 36 -14.73 3.21 1.48
N ASP A 37 -16.04 3.25 1.64
CA ASP A 37 -16.99 2.45 0.84
C ASP A 37 -16.70 0.94 0.83
N GLY A 38 -16.15 0.42 1.92
CA GLY A 38 -15.74 -0.99 2.04
C GLY A 38 -14.43 -1.34 1.32
N GLN A 39 -13.72 -0.35 0.78
CA GLN A 39 -12.43 -0.51 0.13
C GLN A 39 -11.30 0.08 1.00
N THR A 40 -10.23 -0.69 1.19
CA THR A 40 -9.01 -0.21 1.87
C THR A 40 -8.10 0.49 0.87
N TYR A 41 -7.78 1.75 1.15
CA TYR A 41 -6.80 2.57 0.42
C TYR A 41 -5.53 2.74 1.25
N TYR A 42 -4.39 2.90 0.57
CA TYR A 42 -3.08 3.06 1.20
C TYR A 42 -2.45 4.39 0.83
N PHE A 43 -1.74 5.03 1.76
CA PHE A 43 -1.21 6.38 1.61
C PHE A 43 0.26 6.46 2.02
N CYS A 44 1.02 7.26 1.29
CA CYS A 44 2.44 7.51 1.56
C CYS A 44 2.67 8.34 2.82
N SER A 45 1.69 9.17 3.19
CA SER A 45 1.81 10.14 4.29
C SER A 45 0.45 10.49 4.89
N GLN A 46 0.46 11.02 6.11
CA GLN A 46 -0.77 11.51 6.77
C GLN A 46 -1.44 12.63 5.97
N THR A 47 -0.63 13.47 5.30
CA THR A 47 -1.14 14.53 4.42
C THR A 47 -1.98 13.97 3.28
N CYS A 48 -1.53 12.89 2.62
CA CYS A 48 -2.29 12.22 1.57
C CYS A 48 -3.57 11.58 2.12
N LEU A 49 -3.48 10.90 3.28
CA LEU A 49 -4.67 10.34 3.94
C LEU A 49 -5.71 11.42 4.27
N HIS A 50 -5.31 12.54 4.88
CA HIS A 50 -6.23 13.63 5.19
C HIS A 50 -6.79 14.31 3.94
N THR A 51 -5.99 14.46 2.89
CA THR A 51 -6.46 14.97 1.59
C THR A 51 -7.49 14.04 0.98
N PHE A 52 -7.31 12.73 1.11
CA PHE A 52 -8.28 11.73 0.67
C PHE A 52 -9.57 11.78 1.50
N GLU A 53 -9.48 11.89 2.82
CA GLU A 53 -10.66 11.98 3.70
C GLU A 53 -11.41 13.31 3.61
N SER A 54 -10.72 14.40 3.25
CA SER A 54 -11.30 15.73 3.09
C SER A 54 -11.93 15.96 1.72
N GLN A 55 -11.63 15.11 0.73
CA GLN A 55 -12.30 15.14 -0.57
C GLN A 55 -13.67 14.47 -0.42
N PRO A 56 -14.78 15.20 -0.67
CA PRO A 56 -16.08 14.56 -0.80
C PRO A 56 -16.08 13.71 -2.09
N ALA A 57 -16.48 12.44 -1.96
CA ALA A 57 -16.63 11.52 -3.09
C ALA A 57 -17.81 11.89 -4.00
#